data_AF-A0A7S9CM12-F1
#
_entry.id   AF-A0A7S9CM12-F1
#
_cell.length_a   1.000
_cell.length_b   1.000
_cell.length_c   1.000
_cell.angle_alpha   90.00
_cell.angle_beta   90.00
_cell.angle_gamma   90.00
#
_symmetry.space_group_name_H-M   'P 1'
#
loop_
_entity.id
_entity.type
_entity.pdbx_description
1 polymer ?
#
loop_
_entity_poly.entity_id
_entity_poly.type
_entity_poly.pdbx_seq_one_letter_code
_entity_poly.pdbx_strand_id
1 'polypeptide(L)'
;MSDELDLELKRLQIETSKFELEAKRLELQSRPRSFFLSAISNPIVIAGAIAAMVTVSTGCISYVLSEHQKQLEEKKTDAQKRLEEQKAEAQIRLAQVNADSQRRLEILKTESSLIMDAVRTDNPDQAAVNLKFLIDAGLVSQSAPDLARYLDSRMPGSGKTLPRPPASPPLNPPRNR
;
A
#
# COMPACT_ATOMS: atom_id res chain seq x y z
N MET A 1 -22.36 -40.01 -3.39
CA MET A 1 -23.49 -40.27 -2.48
C MET A 1 -24.18 -38.99 -2.02
N SER A 2 -23.46 -37.96 -1.55
CA SER A 2 -24.10 -36.70 -1.10
C SER A 2 -24.82 -35.91 -2.21
N ASP A 3 -24.25 -35.86 -3.42
CA ASP A 3 -24.86 -35.12 -4.54
C ASP A 3 -26.13 -35.79 -5.09
N GLU A 4 -26.26 -37.10 -4.91
CA GLU A 4 -27.39 -37.90 -5.38
C GLU A 4 -28.62 -37.71 -4.48
N LEU A 5 -28.38 -37.66 -3.16
CA LEU A 5 -29.38 -37.28 -2.16
C LEU A 5 -29.91 -35.86 -2.38
N ASP A 6 -29.04 -34.92 -2.75
CA ASP A 6 -29.42 -33.52 -2.99
C ASP A 6 -30.26 -33.36 -4.27
N LEU A 7 -29.99 -34.20 -5.28
CA LEU A 7 -30.78 -34.30 -6.51
C LEU A 7 -32.17 -34.91 -6.27
N GLU A 8 -32.28 -35.94 -5.43
CA GLU A 8 -33.58 -36.50 -5.05
C GLU A 8 -34.41 -35.50 -4.23
N LEU A 9 -33.78 -34.79 -3.29
CA LEU A 9 -34.44 -33.75 -2.49
C LEU A 9 -34.99 -32.63 -3.38
N LYS A 10 -34.20 -32.15 -4.35
CA LYS A 10 -34.65 -31.14 -5.33
C LYS A 10 -35.80 -31.64 -6.19
N ARG A 11 -35.80 -32.91 -6.61
CA ARG A 11 -36.92 -33.48 -7.38
C ARG A 11 -38.20 -33.57 -6.56
N LEU A 12 -38.11 -34.02 -5.31
CA LEU A 12 -39.23 -34.07 -4.36
C LEU A 12 -39.79 -32.67 -4.08
N GLN A 13 -38.91 -31.67 -3.97
CA GLN A 13 -39.31 -30.28 -3.76
C GLN A 13 -40.00 -29.69 -5.01
N ILE A 14 -39.53 -30.05 -6.21
CA ILE A 14 -40.20 -29.68 -7.46
C ILE A 14 -41.58 -30.35 -7.55
N GLU A 15 -41.69 -31.62 -7.18
CA GLU A 15 -42.94 -32.37 -7.27
C GLU A 15 -44.00 -31.84 -6.30
N THR A 16 -43.62 -31.57 -5.05
CA THR A 16 -44.50 -30.91 -4.06
C THR A 16 -44.93 -29.51 -4.52
N SER A 17 -44.03 -28.71 -5.09
CA SER A 17 -44.39 -27.39 -5.62
C SER A 17 -45.35 -27.46 -6.81
N LYS A 18 -45.26 -28.51 -7.65
CA LYS A 18 -46.20 -28.74 -8.75
C LYS A 18 -47.58 -29.11 -8.25
N PHE A 19 -47.68 -30.01 -7.27
CA PHE A 19 -48.96 -30.35 -6.65
C PHE A 19 -49.60 -29.14 -5.97
N GLU A 20 -48.81 -28.30 -5.31
CA GLU A 20 -49.30 -27.07 -4.70
C GLU A 20 -49.79 -26.07 -5.75
N LEU A 21 -49.11 -25.96 -6.90
CA LEU A 21 -49.54 -25.14 -8.03
C LEU A 21 -50.82 -25.66 -8.69
N GLU A 22 -50.98 -26.97 -8.82
CA GLU A 22 -52.20 -27.59 -9.36
C GLU A 22 -53.38 -27.45 -8.40
N ALA A 23 -53.16 -27.61 -7.09
CA ALA A 23 -54.17 -27.34 -6.07
C ALA A 23 -54.60 -25.86 -6.09
N LYS A 24 -53.63 -24.92 -6.17
CA LYS A 24 -53.91 -23.49 -6.31
C LYS A 24 -54.62 -23.15 -7.62
N ARG A 25 -54.33 -23.87 -8.72
CA ARG A 25 -55.05 -23.71 -9.99
C ARG A 25 -56.51 -24.14 -9.88
N LEU A 26 -56.79 -25.28 -9.24
CA LEU A 26 -58.15 -25.78 -9.01
C LEU A 26 -58.95 -24.88 -8.05
N GLU A 27 -58.28 -24.31 -7.05
CA GLU A 27 -58.86 -23.32 -6.14
C GLU A 27 -59.18 -22.00 -6.85
N LEU A 28 -58.29 -21.54 -7.74
CA LEU A 28 -58.55 -20.34 -8.55
C LEU A 28 -59.66 -20.55 -9.59
N GLN A 29 -59.82 -21.76 -10.10
CA GLN A 29 -60.83 -22.10 -11.11
C GLN A 29 -62.24 -22.26 -10.50
N SER A 30 -62.34 -22.56 -9.20
CA SER A 30 -63.59 -22.63 -8.45
C SER A 30 -63.99 -21.32 -7.76
N ARG A 31 -63.17 -20.26 -7.87
CA ARG A 31 -63.53 -18.94 -7.35
C ARG A 31 -64.65 -18.30 -8.18
N PRO A 32 -65.79 -17.91 -7.58
CA PRO A 32 -66.86 -17.23 -8.30
C PRO A 32 -66.34 -15.92 -8.90
N ARG A 33 -66.46 -15.75 -10.23
CA ARG A 33 -66.15 -14.49 -10.95
C ARG A 33 -66.86 -13.26 -10.38
N SER A 34 -67.93 -13.44 -9.59
CA SER A 34 -68.73 -12.36 -8.99
C SER A 34 -68.12 -11.68 -7.77
N PHE A 35 -67.13 -12.28 -7.09
CA PHE A 35 -66.46 -11.65 -5.94
C PHE A 35 -65.59 -10.45 -6.34
N PHE A 36 -65.00 -10.48 -7.53
CA PHE A 36 -64.18 -9.35 -8.00
C PHE A 36 -65.03 -8.11 -8.25
N LEU A 37 -66.23 -8.25 -8.85
CA LEU A 37 -67.08 -7.11 -9.19
C LEU A 37 -67.74 -6.44 -7.98
N SER A 38 -67.99 -7.14 -6.87
CA SER A 38 -68.47 -6.51 -5.63
C SER A 38 -67.33 -6.00 -4.73
N ALA A 39 -66.12 -6.52 -4.90
CA ALA A 39 -64.92 -6.04 -4.19
C ALA A 39 -64.45 -4.66 -4.70
N ILE A 40 -64.65 -4.33 -5.97
CA ILE A 40 -64.26 -3.02 -6.56
C ILE A 40 -65.17 -1.86 -6.15
N SER A 41 -66.29 -2.08 -5.46
CA SER A 41 -67.13 -1.00 -4.94
C SER A 41 -66.88 -0.71 -3.46
N ASN A 42 -66.09 -1.54 -2.77
CA ASN A 42 -65.77 -1.35 -1.35
C ASN A 42 -64.46 -0.56 -1.21
N PRO A 43 -64.48 0.67 -0.65
CA PRO A 43 -63.31 1.53 -0.56
C PRO A 43 -62.15 0.91 0.22
N ILE A 44 -62.42 0.02 1.19
CA ILE A 44 -61.40 -0.69 1.96
C ILE A 44 -60.61 -1.65 1.06
N VAL A 45 -61.28 -2.34 0.14
CA VAL A 45 -60.64 -3.30 -0.75
C VAL A 45 -59.83 -2.59 -1.83
N ILE A 46 -60.32 -1.45 -2.35
CA ILE A 46 -59.57 -0.59 -3.26
C ILE A 46 -58.29 -0.08 -2.57
N ALA A 47 -58.40 0.42 -1.33
CA ALA A 47 -57.26 0.87 -0.55
C ALA A 47 -56.24 -0.26 -0.31
N GLY A 48 -56.71 -1.47 0.03
CA GLY A 48 -55.86 -2.65 0.18
C GLY A 48 -55.15 -3.05 -1.12
N ALA A 49 -55.84 -3.00 -2.27
CA ALA A 49 -55.26 -3.30 -3.57
C ALA A 49 -54.20 -2.26 -3.99
N ILE A 50 -54.47 -0.97 -3.76
CA ILE A 50 -53.50 0.12 -4.01
C ILE A 50 -52.27 -0.07 -3.11
N ALA A 51 -52.48 -0.32 -1.82
CA ALA A 51 -51.38 -0.54 -0.87
C ALA A 51 -50.52 -1.74 -1.30
N ALA A 52 -51.12 -2.86 -1.70
CA ALA A 52 -50.39 -4.02 -2.20
C ALA A 52 -49.56 -3.69 -3.44
N MET A 53 -50.12 -2.97 -4.41
CA MET A 53 -49.38 -2.54 -5.61
C MET A 53 -48.20 -1.61 -5.27
N VAL A 54 -48.38 -0.66 -4.36
CA VAL A 54 -47.30 0.23 -3.89
C VAL A 54 -46.18 -0.58 -3.22
N THR A 55 -46.55 -1.56 -2.40
CA THR A 55 -45.57 -2.40 -1.69
C THR A 55 -44.75 -3.25 -2.67
N VAL A 56 -45.39 -3.87 -3.66
CA VAL A 56 -44.70 -4.64 -4.71
C VAL A 56 -43.79 -3.75 -5.55
N SER A 57 -44.28 -2.57 -5.95
CA SER A 57 -43.50 -1.60 -6.74
C SER A 57 -42.23 -1.17 -5.99
N THR A 58 -42.36 -0.89 -4.69
CA THR A 58 -41.24 -0.51 -3.82
C THR A 58 -40.23 -1.66 -3.66
N GLY A 59 -40.71 -2.90 -3.54
CA GLY A 59 -39.86 -4.09 -3.49
C GLY A 59 -39.04 -4.30 -4.77
N CYS A 60 -39.65 -4.14 -5.95
CA CYS A 60 -38.95 -4.25 -7.23
C CYS A 60 -37.85 -3.19 -7.39
N ILE A 61 -38.13 -1.93 -7.03
CA ILE A 61 -37.14 -0.84 -7.08
C ILE A 61 -35.98 -1.13 -6.12
N SER A 62 -36.29 -1.64 -4.92
CA SER A 62 -35.27 -2.00 -3.92
C SER A 62 -34.36 -3.13 -4.40
N TYR A 63 -34.88 -4.11 -5.13
CA TYR A 63 -34.08 -5.21 -5.68
C TYR A 63 -33.08 -4.73 -6.74
N VAL A 64 -33.52 -3.88 -7.68
CA VAL A 64 -32.63 -3.33 -8.72
C VAL A 64 -31.54 -2.44 -8.09
N LEU A 65 -31.88 -1.66 -7.07
CA LEU A 65 -30.91 -0.83 -6.36
C LEU A 65 -29.86 -1.68 -5.62
N SER A 66 -30.28 -2.83 -5.06
CA SER A 66 -29.38 -3.73 -4.34
C SER A 66 -28.28 -4.31 -5.24
N GLU A 67 -28.59 -4.67 -6.49
CA GLU A 67 -27.61 -5.16 -7.45
C GLU A 67 -26.58 -4.08 -7.82
N HIS A 68 -27.04 -2.85 -8.07
CA HIS A 68 -26.12 -1.73 -8.34
C HIS A 68 -25.25 -1.39 -7.13
N GLN A 69 -25.78 -1.52 -5.92
CA GLN A 69 -25.03 -1.26 -4.70
C GLN A 69 -23.93 -2.31 -4.47
N LYS A 70 -24.21 -3.59 -4.72
CA LYS A 70 -23.18 -4.66 -4.65
C LYS A 70 -22.02 -4.39 -5.60
N GLN A 71 -22.30 -4.04 -6.86
CA GLN A 71 -21.24 -3.73 -7.83
C GLN A 71 -20.43 -2.50 -7.42
N LEU A 72 -21.08 -1.51 -6.77
CA LEU A 72 -20.39 -0.34 -6.28
C LEU A 72 -19.50 -0.67 -5.08
N GLU A 73 -19.98 -1.52 -4.17
CA GLU A 73 -19.22 -1.99 -3.01
C GLU A 73 -18.01 -2.82 -3.45
N GLU A 74 -18.18 -3.74 -4.40
CA GLU A 74 -17.09 -4.54 -4.97
C GLU A 74 -16.03 -3.65 -5.65
N LYS A 75 -16.45 -2.68 -6.47
CA LYS A 75 -15.53 -1.72 -7.08
C LYS A 75 -14.80 -0.87 -6.04
N LYS A 76 -15.45 -0.52 -4.93
CA LYS A 76 -14.83 0.23 -3.84
C LYS A 76 -13.80 -0.61 -3.10
N THR A 77 -14.13 -1.88 -2.79
CA THR A 77 -13.18 -2.78 -2.12
C THR A 77 -11.96 -3.05 -3.00
N ASP A 78 -12.16 -3.25 -4.30
CA ASP A 78 -11.07 -3.45 -5.25
C ASP A 78 -10.18 -2.22 -5.40
N ALA A 79 -10.80 -1.04 -5.53
CA ALA A 79 -10.07 0.22 -5.61
C ALA A 79 -9.28 0.50 -4.32
N GLN A 80 -9.88 0.21 -3.15
CA GLN A 80 -9.21 0.38 -1.87
C GLN A 80 -8.03 -0.58 -1.72
N LYS A 81 -8.20 -1.85 -2.08
CA LYS A 81 -7.14 -2.85 -2.02
C LYS A 81 -5.95 -2.45 -2.90
N ARG A 82 -6.21 -2.04 -4.15
CA ARG A 82 -5.16 -1.55 -5.06
C ARG A 82 -4.42 -0.34 -4.51
N LEU A 83 -5.14 0.58 -3.85
CA LEU A 83 -4.55 1.77 -3.27
C LEU A 83 -3.67 1.42 -2.05
N GLU A 84 -4.09 0.48 -1.23
CA GLU A 84 -3.29 -0.04 -0.11
C GLU A 84 -2.03 -0.77 -0.60
N GLU A 85 -2.15 -1.59 -1.63
CA GLU A 85 -1.02 -2.27 -2.28
C GLU A 85 -0.01 -1.25 -2.84
N GLN A 86 -0.47 -0.25 -3.60
CA GLN A 86 0.40 0.80 -4.14
C GLN A 86 1.09 1.61 -3.03
N LYS A 87 0.40 1.90 -1.92
CA LYS A 87 0.99 2.58 -0.78
C LYS A 87 2.06 1.72 -0.11
N ALA A 88 1.81 0.43 0.08
CA ALA A 88 2.77 -0.49 0.66
C ALA A 88 4.04 -0.59 -0.21
N GLU A 89 3.88 -0.74 -1.53
CA GLU A 89 5.01 -0.77 -2.47
C GLU A 89 5.80 0.55 -2.47
N ALA A 90 5.11 1.69 -2.52
CA ALA A 90 5.76 3.00 -2.48
C ALA A 90 6.54 3.22 -1.18
N GLN A 91 5.99 2.78 -0.04
CA GLN A 91 6.65 2.89 1.26
C GLN A 91 7.91 2.03 1.33
N ILE A 92 7.89 0.81 0.79
CA ILE A 92 9.07 -0.06 0.72
C ILE A 92 10.16 0.58 -0.13
N ARG A 93 9.80 1.12 -1.32
CA ARG A 93 10.76 1.82 -2.19
C ARG A 93 11.38 3.04 -1.51
N LEU A 94 10.58 3.83 -0.82
CA LEU A 94 11.07 4.99 -0.05
C LEU A 94 12.05 4.57 1.05
N ALA A 95 11.74 3.51 1.79
CA ALA A 95 12.63 2.99 2.83
C ALA A 95 13.98 2.53 2.24
N GLN A 96 13.96 1.83 1.11
CA GLN A 96 15.17 1.37 0.41
C GLN A 96 16.03 2.55 -0.06
N VAL A 97 15.43 3.53 -0.75
CA VAL A 97 16.15 4.72 -1.24
C VAL A 97 16.74 5.53 -0.08
N ASN A 98 16.02 5.66 1.03
CA ASN A 98 16.52 6.34 2.22
C ASN A 98 17.69 5.61 2.86
N ALA A 99 17.61 4.28 2.99
CA ALA A 99 18.70 3.48 3.54
C ALA A 99 19.97 3.58 2.68
N ASP A 100 19.83 3.50 1.35
CA ASP A 100 20.95 3.66 0.42
C ASP A 100 21.56 5.06 0.48
N SER A 101 20.71 6.09 0.57
CA SER A 101 21.15 7.47 0.69
C SER A 101 21.91 7.72 2.00
N GLN A 102 21.43 7.18 3.11
CA GLN A 102 22.11 7.26 4.42
C GLN A 102 23.47 6.57 4.38
N ARG A 103 23.53 5.36 3.82
CA ARG A 103 24.79 4.62 3.66
C ARG A 103 25.80 5.39 2.82
N ARG A 104 25.36 6.00 1.71
CA ARG A 104 26.23 6.85 0.88
C ARG A 104 26.73 8.07 1.64
N LEU A 105 25.87 8.74 2.40
CA LEU A 105 26.27 9.88 3.22
C LEU A 105 27.29 9.50 4.31
N GLU A 106 27.13 8.35 4.94
CA GLU A 106 28.09 7.84 5.94
C GLU A 106 29.45 7.51 5.32
N ILE A 107 29.45 6.89 4.13
CA ILE A 107 30.68 6.64 3.37
C ILE A 107 31.37 7.97 3.05
N LEU A 108 30.64 8.94 2.48
CA LEU A 108 31.19 10.26 2.14
C LEU A 108 31.71 11.03 3.37
N LYS A 109 31.02 10.94 4.52
CA LYS A 109 31.50 11.53 5.77
C LYS A 109 32.79 10.89 6.25
N THR A 110 32.87 9.57 6.20
CA THR A 110 34.07 8.81 6.57
C THR A 110 35.23 9.18 5.66
N GLU A 111 35.02 9.16 4.33
CA GLU A 111 36.03 9.54 3.35
C GLU A 111 36.51 10.99 3.57
N SER A 112 35.58 11.94 3.75
CA SER A 112 35.92 13.34 4.01
C SER A 112 36.74 13.52 5.29
N SER A 113 36.41 12.79 6.36
CA SER A 113 37.19 12.80 7.60
C SER A 113 38.61 12.27 7.38
N LEU A 114 38.76 11.16 6.66
CA LEU A 114 40.07 10.57 6.36
C LEU A 114 40.92 11.51 5.50
N ILE A 115 40.33 12.13 4.48
CA ILE A 115 41.00 13.14 3.64
C ILE A 115 41.44 14.32 4.50
N MET A 116 40.56 14.85 5.35
CA MET A 116 40.85 15.96 6.25
C MET A 116 42.01 15.64 7.21
N ASP A 117 42.03 14.44 7.77
CA ASP A 117 43.11 14.02 8.65
C ASP A 117 44.42 13.80 7.88
N ALA A 118 44.35 13.28 6.64
CA ALA A 118 45.51 13.11 5.78
C ALA A 118 46.17 14.44 5.38
N VAL A 119 45.39 15.51 5.16
CA VAL A 119 45.89 16.85 4.81
C VAL A 119 46.21 17.72 6.03
N ARG A 120 45.89 17.28 7.25
CA ARG A 120 46.21 17.98 8.50
C ARG A 120 47.67 17.74 8.90
N THR A 121 48.58 18.15 8.03
CA THR A 121 50.03 18.08 8.21
C THR A 121 50.66 19.40 7.79
N ASP A 122 51.75 19.81 8.43
CA ASP A 122 52.41 21.09 8.10
C ASP A 122 53.21 21.04 6.78
N ASN A 123 53.43 19.83 6.22
CA ASN A 123 54.17 19.61 4.97
C ASN A 123 53.22 19.14 3.83
N PRO A 124 53.12 19.88 2.70
CA PRO A 124 52.26 19.50 1.57
C PRO A 124 52.69 18.19 0.90
N ASP A 125 53.98 17.86 0.91
CA ASP A 125 54.47 16.62 0.33
C ASP A 125 54.07 15.40 1.16
N GLN A 126 54.05 15.54 2.48
CA GLN A 126 53.58 14.51 3.38
C GLN A 126 52.07 14.28 3.24
N ALA A 127 51.28 15.36 3.16
CA ALA A 127 49.84 15.27 2.89
C ALA A 127 49.56 14.46 1.62
N ALA A 128 50.33 14.69 0.56
CA ALA A 128 50.15 13.98 -0.68
C ALA A 128 50.54 12.49 -0.61
N VAL A 129 51.56 12.12 0.17
CA VAL A 129 51.88 10.70 0.44
C VAL A 129 50.74 10.03 1.21
N ASN A 130 50.18 10.71 2.22
CA ASN A 130 49.03 10.20 2.99
C ASN A 130 47.81 10.01 2.08
N LEU A 131 47.50 11.00 1.23
CA LEU A 131 46.39 10.91 0.28
C LEU A 131 46.59 9.78 -0.73
N LYS A 132 47.81 9.62 -1.27
CA LYS A 132 48.14 8.51 -2.16
C LYS A 132 47.92 7.15 -1.48
N PHE A 133 48.37 7.02 -0.23
CA PHE A 133 48.12 5.81 0.56
C PHE A 133 46.61 5.52 0.73
N LEU A 134 45.79 6.52 1.03
CA LEU A 134 44.34 6.33 1.16
C LEU A 134 43.69 5.86 -0.15
N ILE A 135 44.16 6.36 -1.30
CA ILE A 135 43.69 5.94 -2.62
C ILE A 135 44.11 4.50 -2.90
N ASP A 136 45.40 4.20 -2.71
CA ASP A 136 45.98 2.86 -2.97
C ASP A 136 45.35 1.80 -2.06
N ALA A 137 45.00 2.16 -0.82
CA ALA A 137 44.30 1.31 0.13
C ALA A 137 42.79 1.16 -0.15
N GLY A 138 42.23 1.91 -1.11
CA GLY A 138 40.80 1.90 -1.43
C GLY A 138 39.91 2.53 -0.35
N LEU A 139 40.47 3.32 0.57
CA LEU A 139 39.75 3.95 1.67
C LEU A 139 38.97 5.20 1.23
N VAL A 140 39.33 5.81 0.10
CA VAL A 140 38.70 7.01 -0.49
C VAL A 140 38.24 6.76 -1.92
N SER A 141 37.39 5.75 -2.10
CA SER A 141 36.96 5.27 -3.41
C SER A 141 36.19 6.29 -4.24
N GLN A 142 35.31 7.10 -3.62
CA GLN A 142 34.47 8.05 -4.36
C GLN A 142 35.27 9.26 -4.84
N SER A 143 36.23 9.72 -4.04
CA SER A 143 37.06 10.89 -4.33
C SER A 143 38.37 10.55 -5.05
N ALA A 144 38.69 9.26 -5.21
CA ALA A 144 39.92 8.77 -5.84
C ALA A 144 40.24 9.40 -7.21
N PRO A 145 39.32 9.50 -8.20
CA PRO A 145 39.69 9.99 -9.53
C PRO A 145 40.08 11.48 -9.54
N ASP A 146 39.50 12.28 -8.65
CA ASP A 146 39.83 13.71 -8.53
C ASP A 146 41.13 13.90 -7.77
N LEU A 147 41.31 13.15 -6.68
CA LEU A 147 42.54 13.17 -5.90
C LEU A 147 43.74 12.64 -6.68
N ALA A 148 43.57 11.56 -7.45
CA ALA A 148 44.63 11.01 -8.29
C ALA A 148 45.10 12.04 -9.33
N ARG A 149 44.16 12.70 -10.04
CA ARG A 149 44.47 13.78 -10.98
C ARG A 149 45.20 14.95 -10.31
N TYR A 150 44.78 15.32 -9.10
CA TYR A 150 45.47 16.36 -8.33
C TYR A 150 46.90 15.93 -7.96
N LEU A 151 47.09 14.69 -7.50
CA LEU A 151 48.39 14.18 -7.11
C LEU A 151 49.36 14.04 -8.29
N ASP A 152 48.85 13.68 -9.47
CA ASP A 152 49.65 13.54 -10.69
C ASP A 152 50.10 14.88 -11.26
N SER A 153 49.29 15.94 -11.08
CA SER A 153 49.56 17.27 -11.65
C SER A 153 50.26 18.23 -10.67
N ARG A 154 50.41 17.87 -9.40
CA ARG A 154 51.03 18.77 -8.40
C ARG A 154 52.55 18.88 -8.58
N MET A 155 53.09 20.06 -8.27
CA MET A 155 54.54 20.24 -8.12
C MET A 155 54.96 19.90 -6.68
N PRO A 156 56.10 19.21 -6.46
CA PRO A 156 56.64 18.98 -5.12
C PRO A 156 56.83 20.28 -4.34
N GLY A 157 56.53 20.27 -3.04
CA GLY A 157 56.58 21.45 -2.16
C GLY A 157 55.45 22.45 -2.34
N SER A 158 54.55 22.25 -3.32
CA SER A 158 53.37 23.09 -3.53
C SER A 158 52.10 22.43 -2.97
N GLY A 159 51.19 23.22 -2.41
CA GLY A 159 49.90 22.74 -1.91
C GLY A 159 49.39 23.51 -0.70
N LYS A 160 48.07 23.44 -0.46
CA LYS A 160 47.44 24.05 0.71
C LYS A 160 47.43 23.04 1.84
N THR A 161 48.19 23.30 2.90
CA THR A 161 48.13 22.54 4.15
C THR A 161 47.15 23.20 5.11
N LEU A 162 46.52 22.39 5.97
CA LEU A 162 45.76 22.90 7.09
C LEU A 162 46.67 22.85 8.33
N PRO A 163 46.85 23.98 9.03
CA PRO A 163 47.66 23.99 10.25
C PRO A 163 47.05 22.99 11.25
N ARG A 164 47.89 22.14 11.81
CA ARG A 164 47.45 21.22 12.85
C ARG A 164 47.01 22.04 14.07
N PRO A 165 45.78 21.85 14.60
CA PRO A 165 45.40 22.46 15.85
C PRO A 165 46.43 22.08 16.93
N PRO A 166 46.84 23.02 17.81
CA PRO A 166 47.75 22.69 18.90
C PRO A 166 47.12 21.57 19.74
N ALA A 167 47.93 20.56 20.10
CA ALA A 167 47.46 19.44 20.89
C ALA A 167 46.75 19.96 22.14
N SER A 168 45.50 19.51 22.36
CA SER A 168 44.76 19.89 23.56
C SER A 168 45.61 19.59 24.79
N PRO A 169 45.78 20.55 25.73
CA PRO A 169 46.55 20.33 26.93
C PRO A 169 46.01 19.10 27.67
N PRO A 170 46.88 18.29 28.31
CA PRO A 170 46.46 17.05 28.96
C PRO A 170 45.32 17.33 29.93
N LEU A 171 44.26 16.53 29.83
CA LEU A 171 43.08 16.62 30.68
C LEU A 171 43.57 16.50 32.14
N ASN A 172 43.39 17.55 32.93
CA ASN A 172 43.76 17.55 34.34
C ASN A 172 43.17 16.30 35.01
N PRO A 173 43.96 15.49 35.74
CA PRO A 173 43.45 14.30 36.39
C PRO A 173 42.30 14.69 37.35
N PRO A 174 41.31 13.79 37.54
CA PRO A 174 40.18 14.06 38.40
C PRO A 174 40.66 14.45 39.81
N ARG A 175 40.24 15.63 40.25
CA ARG A 175 40.54 16.13 41.60
C ARG A 175 39.68 15.36 42.59
N ASN A 176 40.22 14.29 43.17
CA ASN A 176 39.56 13.54 44.25
C ASN A 176 39.14 14.53 45.36
N ARG A 177 37.85 14.56 45.67
CA ARG A 177 37.28 15.22 46.86
C ARG A 177 36.90 14.15 47.86
#